data_AF-A0A3N2IBY1-F1
#
_entry.id   AF-A0A3N2IBY1-F1
#
_cell.length_a   1.000
_cell.length_b   1.000
_cell.length_c   1.000
_cell.angle_alpha   90.00
_cell.angle_beta   90.00
_cell.angle_gamma   90.00
#
_symmetry.space_group_name_H-M   'P 1'
#
loop_
_entity.id
_entity.type
_entity.pdbx_description
1 polymer ?
#
loop_
_entity_poly.entity_id
_entity_poly.type
_entity_poly.pdbx_seq_one_letter_code
_entity_poly.pdbx_strand_id
1 'polypeptide(L)'
;MPEQSVADYAAKNGLSVRRVQAQAACGALPARRVAGRWLIDESLEHRAVARRPLGFRMQKALAARLDGLDDGLTPTERVRLTRHLDELMSDADPADLIWAWFRPRRPLRLDGLPRDVADLSGDGRVVPSGFSDPRAGIAAAGMLEAHIGADDLDAVLDEFILEPSERATVLLHVDDVRPSDPVPLAVLLVDLAQSPGPRERAQVGRLMVQHLA
;
A
#
# COMPACT_ATOMS: atom_id res chain seq x y z
N MET A 1 -18.27 6.81 -8.78
CA MET A 1 -17.41 7.31 -7.70
C MET A 1 -17.48 8.82 -7.76
N PRO A 2 -17.73 9.54 -6.65
CA PRO A 2 -17.71 10.99 -6.67
C PRO A 2 -16.28 11.47 -6.93
N GLU A 3 -16.13 12.45 -7.82
CA GLU A 3 -14.85 12.98 -8.25
C GLU A 3 -14.91 14.50 -8.25
N GLN A 4 -13.87 15.16 -7.75
CA GLN A 4 -13.75 16.62 -7.85
C GLN A 4 -12.49 17.05 -8.58
N SER A 5 -12.50 18.28 -9.08
CA SER A 5 -11.33 18.84 -9.74
C SER A 5 -10.21 19.14 -8.74
N VAL A 6 -8.98 19.19 -9.23
CA VAL A 6 -7.83 19.68 -8.44
C VAL A 6 -8.08 21.06 -7.84
N ALA A 7 -8.78 21.95 -8.56
CA ALA A 7 -9.03 23.31 -8.10
C ALA A 7 -10.00 23.31 -6.90
N ASP A 8 -11.06 22.50 -6.98
CA ASP A 8 -12.04 22.35 -5.90
C ASP A 8 -11.40 21.69 -4.67
N TYR A 9 -10.61 20.62 -4.88
CA TYR A 9 -9.84 19.98 -3.81
C TYR A 9 -8.85 20.94 -3.14
N ALA A 10 -8.14 21.74 -3.93
CA ALA A 10 -7.19 22.73 -3.43
C ALA A 10 -7.88 23.77 -2.55
N ALA A 11 -9.00 24.33 -3.02
CA ALA A 11 -9.77 25.32 -2.28
C ALA A 11 -10.36 24.75 -0.98
N LYS A 12 -10.97 23.55 -1.05
CA LYS A 12 -11.56 22.85 0.10
C LYS A 12 -10.54 22.57 1.21
N ASN A 13 -9.30 22.23 0.86
CA ASN A 13 -8.26 21.80 1.80
C ASN A 13 -7.21 22.88 2.12
N GLY A 14 -7.38 24.12 1.62
CA GLY A 14 -6.39 25.19 1.83
C GLY A 14 -5.01 24.90 1.22
N LEU A 15 -4.96 24.13 0.14
CA LEU A 15 -3.72 23.76 -0.56
C LEU A 15 -3.57 24.57 -1.84
N SER A 16 -2.34 24.69 -2.36
CA SER A 16 -2.14 25.27 -3.70
C SER A 16 -2.45 24.24 -4.78
N VAL A 17 -3.06 24.68 -5.89
CA VAL A 17 -3.34 23.83 -7.07
C VAL A 17 -2.10 23.08 -7.53
N ARG A 18 -0.94 23.77 -7.59
CA ARG A 18 0.35 23.17 -7.96
C ARG A 18 0.76 22.03 -7.02
N ARG A 19 0.50 22.17 -5.71
CA ARG A 19 0.78 21.12 -4.71
C ARG A 19 -0.12 19.92 -4.91
N VAL A 20 -1.42 20.13 -5.14
CA VAL A 20 -2.39 19.05 -5.40
C VAL A 20 -2.03 18.30 -6.68
N GLN A 21 -1.65 19.00 -7.76
CA GLN A 21 -1.16 18.37 -8.99
C GLN A 21 0.13 17.57 -8.77
N ALA A 22 1.08 18.08 -7.97
CA ALA A 22 2.30 17.37 -7.66
C ALA A 22 2.01 16.09 -6.86
N GLN A 23 1.08 16.13 -5.90
CA GLN A 23 0.64 14.97 -5.14
C GLN A 23 -0.08 13.94 -6.02
N ALA A 24 -0.98 14.39 -6.90
CA ALA A 24 -1.63 13.51 -7.87
C ALA A 24 -0.61 12.84 -8.81
N ALA A 25 0.36 13.61 -9.32
CA ALA A 25 1.39 13.11 -10.23
C ALA A 25 2.34 12.10 -9.58
N CYS A 26 2.71 12.28 -8.31
CA CYS A 26 3.54 11.32 -7.58
C CYS A 26 2.74 10.21 -6.88
N GLY A 27 1.42 10.16 -7.12
CA GLY A 27 0.50 9.16 -6.57
C GLY A 27 0.08 9.39 -5.12
N ALA A 28 0.66 10.37 -4.42
CA ALA A 28 0.35 10.71 -3.03
C ALA A 28 -1.06 11.30 -2.82
N LEU A 29 -1.81 11.53 -3.89
CA LEU A 29 -3.23 11.84 -3.87
C LEU A 29 -3.93 10.94 -4.89
N PRO A 30 -4.93 10.13 -4.49
CA PRO A 30 -5.67 9.27 -5.40
C PRO A 30 -6.38 10.11 -6.46
N ALA A 31 -5.84 10.06 -7.66
CA ALA A 31 -6.28 10.88 -8.77
C ALA A 31 -6.13 10.10 -10.08
N ARG A 32 -7.00 10.41 -11.04
CA ARG A 32 -6.90 9.91 -12.41
C ARG A 32 -6.84 11.06 -13.39
N ARG A 33 -6.14 10.85 -14.52
CA ARG A 33 -6.03 11.86 -15.58
C ARG A 33 -7.08 11.61 -16.66
N VAL A 34 -7.99 12.55 -16.84
CA VAL A 34 -9.09 12.49 -17.82
C VAL A 34 -9.05 13.74 -18.68
N ALA A 35 -8.96 13.57 -19.99
CA ALA A 35 -8.88 14.69 -20.94
C ALA A 35 -7.85 15.77 -20.56
N GLY A 36 -6.67 15.34 -20.07
CA GLY A 36 -5.59 16.23 -19.65
C GLY A 36 -5.79 16.91 -18.29
N ARG A 37 -6.87 16.62 -17.58
CA ARG A 37 -7.17 17.16 -16.24
C ARG A 37 -7.06 16.06 -15.19
N TRP A 38 -6.58 16.42 -14.01
CA TRP A 38 -6.58 15.54 -12.85
C TRP A 38 -7.95 15.62 -12.16
N LEU A 39 -8.55 14.46 -11.90
CA LEU A 39 -9.75 14.30 -11.08
C LEU A 39 -9.36 13.55 -9.82
N ILE A 40 -9.72 14.11 -8.67
CA ILE A 40 -9.45 13.54 -7.35
C ILE A 40 -10.64 12.69 -6.93
N ASP A 41 -10.36 11.49 -6.45
CA ASP A 41 -11.39 10.58 -5.95
C ASP A 41 -11.86 11.01 -4.56
N GLU A 42 -13.11 11.50 -4.46
CA GLU A 42 -13.70 12.02 -3.23
C GLU A 42 -13.75 10.98 -2.10
N SER A 43 -13.89 9.70 -2.46
CA SER A 43 -13.97 8.62 -1.47
C SER A 43 -12.64 8.38 -0.74
N LEU A 44 -11.53 8.83 -1.33
CA LEU A 44 -10.19 8.69 -0.79
C LEU A 44 -9.61 10.01 -0.25
N GLU A 45 -10.35 11.11 -0.35
CA GLU A 45 -9.92 12.44 0.15
C GLU A 45 -9.66 12.48 1.64
N HIS A 46 -10.43 11.72 2.42
CA HIS A 46 -10.21 11.61 3.86
C HIS A 46 -8.83 11.04 4.21
N ARG A 47 -8.22 10.28 3.28
CA ARG A 47 -6.88 9.67 3.46
C ARG A 47 -5.76 10.66 3.17
N ALA A 48 -6.05 11.70 2.41
CA ALA A 48 -5.07 12.62 1.84
C ALA A 48 -4.79 13.86 2.72
N VAL A 49 -4.91 13.72 4.04
CA VAL A 49 -4.55 14.78 4.99
C VAL A 49 -3.02 14.94 5.04
N ALA A 50 -2.52 15.72 4.09
CA ALA A 50 -1.41 16.67 4.15
C ALA A 50 -0.04 16.23 4.71
N ARG A 51 0.33 14.94 4.74
CA ARG A 51 1.70 14.54 5.09
C ARG A 51 2.51 14.18 3.84
N ARG A 52 3.74 14.70 3.75
CA ARG A 52 4.65 14.37 2.64
C ARG A 52 5.20 12.96 2.87
N PRO A 53 5.38 12.16 1.80
CA PRO A 53 6.13 10.91 1.91
C PRO A 53 7.48 11.15 2.56
N LEU A 54 7.90 10.22 3.40
CA LEU A 54 9.24 10.24 3.96
C LEU A 54 10.27 10.13 2.82
N GLY A 55 11.47 10.65 3.05
CA GLY A 55 12.57 10.42 2.12
C GLY A 55 12.85 8.92 2.01
N PHE A 56 13.25 8.45 0.82
CA PHE A 56 13.47 7.02 0.54
C PHE A 56 14.34 6.32 1.59
N ARG A 57 15.43 6.98 2.03
CA ARG A 57 16.30 6.47 3.10
C ARG A 57 15.55 6.26 4.43
N MET A 58 14.67 7.19 4.81
CA MET A 58 13.89 7.09 6.04
C MET A 58 12.77 6.04 5.91
N GLN A 59 12.15 5.89 4.73
CA GLN A 59 11.21 4.80 4.46
C GLN A 59 11.88 3.44 4.64
N LYS A 60 13.07 3.25 4.04
CA LYS A 60 13.85 2.01 4.17
C LYS A 60 14.25 1.73 5.61
N ALA A 61 14.70 2.75 6.34
CA ALA A 61 15.07 2.61 7.74
C ALA A 61 13.86 2.29 8.64
N LEU A 62 12.70 2.91 8.38
CA LEU A 62 11.46 2.59 9.08
C LEU A 62 11.03 1.15 8.80
N ALA A 63 11.05 0.72 7.54
CA ALA A 63 10.75 -0.66 7.18
C ALA A 63 11.70 -1.64 7.89
N ALA A 64 13.02 -1.42 7.80
CA ALA A 64 14.01 -2.24 8.49
C ALA A 64 13.73 -2.33 9.99
N ARG A 65 13.38 -1.20 10.64
CA ARG A 65 13.11 -1.19 12.07
C ARG A 65 11.83 -1.92 12.47
N LEU A 66 10.78 -1.84 11.65
CA LEU A 66 9.55 -2.62 11.80
C LEU A 66 9.81 -4.12 11.63
N ASP A 67 10.73 -4.47 10.75
CA ASP A 67 11.14 -5.86 10.49
C ASP A 67 12.20 -6.38 11.47
N GLY A 68 12.61 -5.58 12.47
CA GLY A 68 13.64 -5.96 13.45
C GLY A 68 15.07 -6.02 12.91
N LEU A 69 15.32 -5.41 11.75
CA LEU A 69 16.61 -5.35 11.06
C LEU A 69 17.39 -4.07 11.40
N ASP A 70 18.68 -4.05 11.07
CA ASP A 70 19.53 -2.87 11.19
C ASP A 70 19.07 -1.76 10.23
N ASP A 71 18.93 -0.54 10.74
CA ASP A 71 18.41 0.61 10.01
C ASP A 71 19.49 1.37 9.22
N GLY A 72 20.77 1.09 9.49
CA GLY A 72 21.91 1.73 8.80
C GLY A 72 21.97 3.25 9.00
N LEU A 73 21.34 3.76 10.08
CA LEU A 73 21.23 5.20 10.35
C LEU A 73 22.33 5.71 11.29
N THR A 74 22.72 6.96 11.04
CA THR A 74 23.53 7.76 11.98
C THR A 74 22.74 8.06 13.25
N PRO A 75 23.39 8.42 14.39
CA PRO A 75 22.68 8.74 15.63
C PRO A 75 21.61 9.83 15.48
N THR A 76 21.89 10.88 14.70
CA THR A 76 20.93 11.98 14.44
C THR A 76 19.72 11.52 13.63
N GLU A 77 19.93 10.61 12.67
CA GLU A 77 18.84 10.04 11.88
C GLU A 77 17.98 9.09 12.73
N ARG A 78 18.58 8.34 13.66
CA ARG A 78 17.83 7.49 14.59
C ARG A 78 16.89 8.28 15.47
N VAL A 79 17.29 9.45 15.97
CA VAL A 79 16.38 10.34 16.73
C VAL A 79 15.15 10.72 15.90
N ARG A 80 15.34 10.98 14.60
CA ARG A 80 14.20 11.28 13.69
C ARG A 80 13.33 10.05 13.46
N LEU A 81 13.95 8.88 13.29
CA LEU A 81 13.24 7.62 13.11
C LEU A 81 12.42 7.25 14.35
N THR A 82 13.00 7.38 15.55
CA THR A 82 12.29 7.16 16.82
C THR A 82 11.06 8.05 16.92
N ARG A 83 11.16 9.34 16.58
CA ARG A 83 9.99 10.23 16.55
C ARG A 83 8.89 9.75 15.59
N HIS A 84 9.25 9.20 14.44
CA HIS A 84 8.26 8.62 13.52
C HIS A 84 7.60 7.36 14.09
N LEU A 85 8.36 6.51 14.78
CA LEU A 85 7.82 5.33 15.45
C LEU A 85 6.90 5.72 16.61
N ASP A 86 7.30 6.69 17.45
CA ASP A 86 6.49 7.21 18.55
C ASP A 86 5.17 7.81 18.02
N GLU A 87 5.24 8.56 16.92
CA GLU A 87 4.06 9.10 16.24
C GLU A 87 3.17 7.97 15.72
N LEU A 88 3.74 6.94 15.09
CA LEU A 88 2.99 5.77 14.62
C LEU A 88 2.29 5.03 15.77
N MET A 89 2.96 4.88 16.92
CA MET A 89 2.42 4.16 18.09
C MET A 89 1.35 4.95 18.86
N SER A 90 1.37 6.28 18.76
CA SER A 90 0.47 7.16 19.52
C SER A 90 -0.69 7.71 18.69
N ASP A 91 -0.65 7.60 17.36
CA ASP A 91 -1.74 8.05 16.49
C ASP A 91 -2.97 7.14 16.60
N ALA A 92 -4.15 7.74 16.50
CA ALA A 92 -5.42 7.02 16.54
C ALA A 92 -5.69 6.25 15.24
N ASP A 93 -5.11 6.68 14.13
CA ASP A 93 -5.17 6.00 12.83
C ASP A 93 -3.76 5.84 12.22
N PRO A 94 -2.97 4.85 12.68
CA PRO A 94 -1.64 4.60 12.13
C PRO A 94 -1.67 4.21 10.65
N ALA A 95 -2.79 3.70 10.12
CA ALA A 95 -2.89 3.36 8.71
C ALA A 95 -2.76 4.61 7.83
N ASP A 96 -3.33 5.75 8.23
CA ASP A 96 -3.19 7.00 7.49
C ASP A 96 -1.76 7.55 7.52
N LEU A 97 -1.02 7.35 8.63
CA LEU A 97 0.40 7.70 8.69
C LEU A 97 1.24 6.83 7.75
N ILE A 98 1.07 5.51 7.78
CA ILE A 98 1.78 4.60 6.86
C ILE A 98 1.43 4.95 5.42
N TRP A 99 0.16 5.14 5.12
CA TRP A 99 -0.30 5.54 3.79
C TRP A 99 0.38 6.81 3.30
N ALA A 100 0.48 7.83 4.16
CA ALA A 100 1.09 9.11 3.78
C ALA A 100 2.63 9.08 3.74
N TRP A 101 3.27 8.24 4.55
CA TRP A 101 4.73 8.15 4.64
C TRP A 101 5.36 7.30 3.56
N PHE A 102 4.67 6.24 3.13
CA PHE A 102 5.14 5.35 2.09
C PHE A 102 4.63 5.80 0.72
N ARG A 103 5.41 5.50 -0.32
CA ARG A 103 4.93 5.74 -1.69
C ARG A 103 3.79 4.74 -1.98
N PRO A 104 2.72 5.18 -2.65
CA PRO A 104 1.67 4.27 -3.07
C PRO A 104 2.24 3.23 -4.04
N ARG A 105 1.98 1.96 -3.73
CA ARG A 105 2.15 0.83 -4.63
C ARG A 105 0.85 0.65 -5.40
N ARG A 106 0.96 0.39 -6.70
CA ARG A 106 -0.18 0.11 -7.55
C ARG A 106 -0.07 -1.34 -8.00
N PRO A 107 -0.80 -2.27 -7.38
CA PRO A 107 -0.82 -3.65 -7.84
C PRO A 107 -1.43 -3.72 -9.24
N LEU A 108 -1.04 -4.75 -9.99
CA LEU A 108 -1.81 -5.19 -11.15
C LEU A 108 -3.17 -5.66 -10.66
N ARG A 109 -4.22 -5.24 -11.35
CA ARG A 109 -5.61 -5.60 -11.06
C ARG A 109 -6.03 -6.64 -12.07
N LEU A 110 -6.07 -7.89 -11.65
CA LEU A 110 -6.24 -9.06 -12.51
C LEU A 110 -7.49 -9.84 -12.12
N ASP A 111 -8.07 -10.53 -13.07
CA ASP A 111 -9.16 -11.47 -12.85
C ASP A 111 -8.83 -12.81 -13.51
N GLY A 112 -9.36 -13.88 -12.94
CA GLY A 112 -9.14 -15.25 -13.38
C GLY A 112 -10.28 -16.14 -12.91
N LEU A 113 -10.30 -17.40 -13.34
CA LEU A 113 -11.34 -18.32 -12.87
C LEU A 113 -11.18 -18.57 -11.36
N PRO A 114 -12.27 -18.73 -10.59
CA PRO A 114 -12.18 -18.92 -9.14
C PRO A 114 -11.29 -20.09 -8.70
N ARG A 115 -11.23 -21.15 -9.53
CA ARG A 115 -10.34 -22.30 -9.30
C ARG A 115 -8.87 -21.91 -9.47
N ASP A 116 -8.56 -21.12 -10.50
CA ASP A 116 -7.18 -20.70 -10.80
C ASP A 116 -6.69 -19.70 -9.75
N VAL A 117 -7.55 -18.79 -9.27
CA VAL A 117 -7.24 -17.89 -8.15
C VAL A 117 -6.98 -18.67 -6.86
N ALA A 118 -7.76 -19.72 -6.60
CA ALA A 118 -7.56 -20.58 -5.44
C ALA A 118 -6.24 -21.37 -5.54
N ASP A 119 -5.93 -21.95 -6.70
CA ASP A 119 -4.67 -22.67 -6.94
C ASP A 119 -3.47 -21.71 -6.87
N LEU A 120 -3.59 -20.50 -7.42
CA LEU A 120 -2.56 -19.46 -7.37
C LEU A 120 -2.16 -19.07 -5.95
N SER A 121 -3.11 -19.05 -5.00
CA SER A 121 -2.82 -18.71 -3.60
C SER A 121 -1.83 -19.66 -2.93
N GLY A 122 -1.68 -20.90 -3.45
CA GLY A 122 -0.71 -21.88 -3.00
C GLY A 122 0.53 -22.03 -3.89
N ASP A 123 0.65 -21.21 -4.95
CA ASP A 123 1.78 -21.27 -5.87
C ASP A 123 3.03 -20.67 -5.23
N GLY A 124 4.14 -21.41 -5.27
CA GLY A 124 5.40 -21.00 -4.64
C GLY A 124 6.08 -19.79 -5.29
N ARG A 125 5.58 -19.25 -6.41
CA ARG A 125 6.04 -18.01 -7.06
C ARG A 125 5.39 -16.76 -6.50
N VAL A 126 4.22 -16.88 -5.87
CA VAL A 126 3.53 -15.75 -5.23
C VAL A 126 3.67 -15.82 -3.71
N VAL A 127 3.65 -14.65 -3.08
CA VAL A 127 3.65 -14.55 -1.61
C VAL A 127 2.43 -13.75 -1.18
N PRO A 128 1.47 -14.34 -0.44
CA PRO A 128 0.31 -13.61 0.07
C PRO A 128 0.70 -12.41 0.93
N SER A 129 0.00 -11.28 0.74
CA SER A 129 0.14 -10.06 1.53
C SER A 129 -1.23 -9.42 1.76
N GLY A 130 -1.27 -8.23 2.38
CA GLY A 130 -2.49 -7.45 2.57
C GLY A 130 -3.59 -8.27 3.24
N PHE A 131 -4.78 -8.30 2.65
CA PHE A 131 -5.91 -9.07 3.19
C PHE A 131 -5.76 -10.59 3.04
N SER A 132 -4.85 -11.07 2.18
CA SER A 132 -4.57 -12.50 1.99
C SER A 132 -3.48 -13.02 2.91
N ASP A 133 -2.75 -12.15 3.60
CA ASP A 133 -1.80 -12.56 4.63
C ASP A 133 -2.55 -13.13 5.87
N PRO A 134 -2.22 -14.34 6.34
CA PRO A 134 -2.87 -14.92 7.52
C PRO A 134 -2.78 -14.03 8.77
N ARG A 135 -1.72 -13.24 8.92
CA ARG A 135 -1.53 -12.31 10.05
C ARG A 135 -2.57 -11.20 10.05
N ALA A 136 -3.10 -10.80 8.89
CA ALA A 136 -4.17 -9.80 8.80
C ALA A 136 -5.47 -10.30 9.43
N GLY A 137 -5.72 -11.62 9.45
CA GLY A 137 -6.93 -12.19 10.05
C GLY A 137 -8.22 -11.78 9.31
N ILE A 138 -8.12 -11.51 8.02
CA ILE A 138 -9.24 -11.12 7.15
C ILE A 138 -9.63 -12.31 6.27
N ALA A 139 -10.93 -12.57 6.15
CA ALA A 139 -11.42 -13.56 5.19
C ALA A 139 -11.40 -12.95 3.78
N ALA A 140 -10.49 -13.43 2.93
CA ALA A 140 -10.28 -12.92 1.58
C ALA A 140 -11.40 -13.23 0.57
N ALA A 141 -12.41 -14.02 0.95
CA ALA A 141 -13.64 -14.27 0.17
C ALA A 141 -13.42 -14.65 -1.32
N GLY A 142 -12.38 -15.45 -1.61
CA GLY A 142 -12.05 -15.87 -2.98
C GLY A 142 -11.24 -14.84 -3.78
N MET A 143 -10.78 -13.77 -3.13
CA MET A 143 -9.82 -12.81 -3.67
C MET A 143 -8.41 -13.14 -3.19
N LEU A 144 -7.42 -12.64 -3.93
CA LEU A 144 -6.00 -12.74 -3.60
C LEU A 144 -5.34 -11.37 -3.67
N GLU A 145 -4.57 -11.02 -2.64
CA GLU A 145 -3.54 -9.97 -2.70
C GLU A 145 -2.18 -10.61 -2.43
N ALA A 146 -1.23 -10.44 -3.35
CA ALA A 146 0.05 -11.13 -3.26
C ALA A 146 1.18 -10.35 -3.95
N HIS A 147 2.41 -10.75 -3.67
CA HIS A 147 3.63 -10.30 -4.33
C HIS A 147 4.19 -11.36 -5.26
N ILE A 148 4.84 -10.94 -6.33
CA ILE A 148 5.56 -11.79 -7.28
C ILE A 148 6.86 -11.12 -7.71
N GLY A 149 7.88 -11.93 -8.00
CA GLY A 149 9.09 -11.43 -8.67
C GLY A 149 8.84 -11.16 -10.15
N ALA A 150 9.44 -10.09 -10.69
CA ALA A 150 9.25 -9.69 -12.08
C ALA A 150 9.57 -10.81 -13.09
N ASP A 151 10.56 -11.67 -12.78
CA ASP A 151 10.96 -12.79 -13.63
C ASP A 151 9.91 -13.91 -13.74
N ASP A 152 9.02 -14.05 -12.75
CA ASP A 152 7.98 -15.08 -12.71
C ASP A 152 6.64 -14.59 -13.29
N LEU A 153 6.48 -13.28 -13.52
CA LEU A 153 5.21 -12.64 -13.82
C LEU A 153 4.54 -13.21 -15.07
N ASP A 154 5.23 -13.19 -16.22
CA ASP A 154 4.63 -13.59 -17.50
C ASP A 154 4.19 -15.06 -17.46
N ALA A 155 5.01 -15.94 -16.87
CA ALA A 155 4.68 -17.35 -16.73
C ALA A 155 3.44 -17.58 -15.85
N VAL A 156 3.28 -16.81 -14.77
CA VAL A 156 2.11 -16.90 -13.90
C VAL A 156 0.86 -16.34 -14.58
N LEU A 157 0.97 -15.23 -15.32
CA LEU A 157 -0.18 -14.68 -16.07
C LEU A 157 -0.70 -15.68 -17.10
N ASP A 158 0.20 -16.33 -17.85
CA ASP A 158 -0.15 -17.31 -18.88
C ASP A 158 -0.71 -18.61 -18.29
N GLU A 159 -0.10 -19.13 -17.23
CA GLU A 159 -0.48 -20.40 -16.62
C GLU A 159 -1.84 -20.33 -15.90
N PHE A 160 -2.11 -19.24 -15.20
CA PHE A 160 -3.36 -19.02 -14.47
C PHE A 160 -4.40 -18.21 -15.27
N ILE A 161 -4.11 -17.89 -16.53
CA ILE A 161 -5.00 -17.19 -17.47
C ILE A 161 -5.53 -15.90 -16.85
N LEU A 162 -4.62 -15.08 -16.30
CA LEU A 162 -4.96 -13.85 -15.59
C LEU A 162 -5.02 -12.67 -16.55
N GLU A 163 -6.12 -11.93 -16.52
CA GLU A 163 -6.33 -10.79 -17.41
C GLU A 163 -6.59 -9.49 -16.62
N PRO A 164 -6.12 -8.32 -17.10
CA PRO A 164 -6.44 -7.04 -16.48
C PRO A 164 -7.95 -6.78 -16.36
N SER A 165 -8.41 -6.41 -15.16
CA SER A 165 -9.85 -6.23 -14.89
C SER A 165 -10.13 -5.11 -13.89
N GLU A 166 -11.19 -4.35 -14.16
CA GLU A 166 -11.75 -3.38 -13.21
C GLU A 166 -12.48 -4.04 -12.05
N ARG A 167 -12.84 -5.32 -12.18
CA ARG A 167 -13.44 -6.17 -11.14
C ARG A 167 -12.46 -7.26 -10.69
N ALA A 168 -11.22 -6.85 -10.45
CA ALA A 168 -10.15 -7.75 -10.09
C ALA A 168 -10.48 -8.63 -8.87
N THR A 169 -10.22 -9.93 -9.03
CA THR A 169 -10.17 -10.92 -7.96
C THR A 169 -8.74 -11.10 -7.45
N VAL A 170 -7.73 -10.63 -8.18
CA VAL A 170 -6.31 -10.69 -7.83
C VAL A 170 -5.69 -9.29 -7.86
N LEU A 171 -5.04 -8.91 -6.76
CA LEU A 171 -4.17 -7.75 -6.65
C LEU A 171 -2.73 -8.24 -6.56
N LEU A 172 -1.96 -8.09 -7.64
CA LEU A 172 -0.61 -8.62 -7.74
C LEU A 172 0.42 -7.48 -7.74
N HIS A 173 1.21 -7.40 -6.66
CA HIS A 173 2.33 -6.49 -6.52
C HIS A 173 3.56 -7.10 -7.19
N VAL A 174 4.19 -6.37 -8.12
CA VAL A 174 5.37 -6.84 -8.84
C VAL A 174 6.60 -6.20 -8.22
N ASP A 175 7.51 -7.04 -7.74
CA ASP A 175 8.80 -6.64 -7.18
C ASP A 175 9.95 -7.05 -8.09
N ASP A 176 11.04 -6.29 -8.09
CA ASP A 176 12.26 -6.66 -8.82
C ASP A 176 12.78 -8.04 -8.37
N VAL A 177 12.60 -8.35 -7.08
CA VAL A 177 12.92 -9.65 -6.48
C VAL A 177 11.76 -10.04 -5.58
N ARG A 178 11.29 -11.28 -5.71
CA ARG A 178 10.21 -11.82 -4.87
C ARG A 178 10.56 -11.67 -3.38
N PRO A 179 9.65 -11.17 -2.54
CA PRO A 179 9.89 -11.09 -1.10
C PRO A 179 9.97 -12.46 -0.43
N SER A 180 10.38 -12.48 0.85
CA SER A 180 10.30 -13.67 1.70
C SER A 180 8.86 -14.11 1.90
N ASP A 181 8.65 -15.39 2.21
CA ASP A 181 7.37 -15.93 2.69
C ASP A 181 7.51 -16.34 4.17
N PRO A 182 6.77 -15.71 5.11
CA PRO A 182 5.81 -14.63 4.89
C PRO A 182 6.49 -13.30 4.51
N VAL A 183 5.73 -12.37 3.93
CA VAL A 183 6.26 -11.03 3.59
C VAL A 183 6.77 -10.31 4.84
N PRO A 184 7.77 -9.40 4.72
CA PRO A 184 8.19 -8.56 5.83
C PRO A 184 7.01 -7.78 6.44
N LEU A 185 7.04 -7.52 7.75
CA LEU A 185 5.96 -6.83 8.46
C LEU A 185 5.72 -5.44 7.85
N ALA A 186 6.80 -4.73 7.50
CA ALA A 186 6.69 -3.42 6.85
C ALA A 186 5.95 -3.49 5.51
N VAL A 187 6.13 -4.57 4.74
CA VAL A 187 5.41 -4.78 3.47
C VAL A 187 3.92 -4.97 3.75
N LEU A 188 3.58 -5.90 4.64
CA LEU A 188 2.20 -6.17 5.04
C LEU A 188 1.46 -4.91 5.54
N LEU A 189 2.09 -4.13 6.42
CA LEU A 189 1.48 -2.92 6.98
C LEU A 189 1.22 -1.87 5.89
N VAL A 190 2.13 -1.74 4.92
CA VAL A 190 1.96 -0.81 3.79
C VAL A 190 0.80 -1.25 2.90
N ASP A 191 0.70 -2.54 2.57
CA ASP A 191 -0.35 -3.02 1.67
C ASP A 191 -1.73 -2.91 2.33
N LEU A 192 -1.84 -3.24 3.63
CA LEU A 192 -3.05 -3.02 4.42
C LEU A 192 -3.44 -1.54 4.52
N ALA A 193 -2.48 -0.64 4.73
CA ALA A 193 -2.72 0.80 4.79
C ALA A 193 -3.16 1.38 3.43
N GLN A 194 -2.65 0.82 2.34
CA GLN A 194 -2.94 1.25 0.97
C GLN A 194 -4.17 0.58 0.37
N SER A 195 -4.69 -0.47 1.01
CA SER A 195 -5.95 -1.11 0.64
C SER A 195 -7.16 -0.14 0.72
N PRO A 196 -8.14 -0.26 -0.19
CA PRO A 196 -9.35 0.56 -0.16
C PRO A 196 -10.29 0.24 1.01
N GLY A 197 -10.20 -0.92 1.67
CA GLY A 197 -11.19 -1.33 2.65
C GLY A 197 -10.92 -0.84 4.09
N PRO A 198 -11.98 -0.54 4.88
CA PRO A 198 -11.83 -0.14 6.28
C PRO A 198 -11.37 -1.29 7.19
N ARG A 199 -11.58 -2.55 6.78
CA ARG A 199 -11.22 -3.73 7.58
C ARG A 199 -9.71 -3.91 7.62
N GLU A 200 -9.07 -3.74 6.48
CA GLU A 200 -7.63 -3.81 6.23
C GLU A 200 -6.90 -2.75 7.04
N ARG A 201 -7.38 -1.50 6.98
CA ARG A 201 -6.86 -0.39 7.79
C ARG A 201 -6.90 -0.68 9.28
N ALA A 202 -8.03 -1.20 9.78
CA ALA A 202 -8.17 -1.53 11.20
C ALA A 202 -7.15 -2.59 11.66
N GLN A 203 -6.66 -3.45 10.76
CA GLN A 203 -5.63 -4.44 11.09
C GLN A 203 -4.25 -3.82 11.28
N VAL A 204 -3.95 -2.67 10.68
CA VAL A 204 -2.65 -1.99 10.83
C VAL A 204 -2.39 -1.69 12.31
N GLY A 205 -3.33 -1.03 12.99
CA GLY A 205 -3.19 -0.71 14.42
C GLY A 205 -3.07 -1.96 15.29
N ARG A 206 -3.86 -3.00 15.00
CA ARG A 206 -3.76 -4.28 15.72
C ARG A 206 -2.38 -4.91 15.57
N LEU A 207 -1.88 -5.01 14.34
CA LEU A 207 -0.59 -5.64 14.03
C LEU A 207 0.57 -4.87 14.65
N MET A 208 0.49 -3.55 14.64
CA MET A 208 1.48 -2.70 15.31
C MET A 208 1.57 -3.00 16.82
N VAL A 209 0.44 -3.03 17.52
CA VAL A 209 0.41 -3.33 18.97
C VAL A 209 0.96 -4.73 19.25
N GLN A 210 0.74 -5.69 18.37
CA GLN A 210 1.22 -7.07 18.54
C GLN A 210 2.73 -7.24 18.35
N HIS A 211 3.37 -6.41 17.52
CA HIS A 211 4.76 -6.60 17.10
C HIS A 211 5.73 -5.53 17.60
N LEU A 212 5.23 -4.39 18.10
CA LEU A 212 6.05 -3.25 18.52
C LEU A 212 5.87 -2.88 20.01
N ALA A 213 5.02 -3.59 20.75
CA ALA A 213 4.91 -3.49 22.21
C ALA A 213 5.93 -4.40 22.91
#